data_AF-X1IWC6-F1
#
_entry.id   AF-X1IWC6-F1
#
_cell.length_a   1.000
_cell.length_b   1.000
_cell.length_c   1.000
_cell.angle_alpha   90.00
_cell.angle_beta   90.00
_cell.angle_gamma   90.00
#
_symmetry.space_group_name_H-M   'P 1'
#
loop_
_entity.id
_entity.type
_entity.pdbx_description
1 polymer ?
#
loop_
_entity_poly.entity_id
_entity_poly.type
_entity_poly.pdbx_seq_one_letter_code
_entity_poly.pdbx_strand_id
1 'polypeptide(L)'
;IKCANILAFFAIQVLGKYENYYKNGKICESQSYGIGAFSYYRRAIEEIIDYMLDSISELMEGENKEKYKKALEKVKQTKNTSKKIELVYDLTPPVLNPKEFNSLKTLHDKLSGGIHGKSDEDCLKDAQILRETTLFVIKKILIEPKEKMDFTNKM
;
A
#
# COMPACT_ATOMS: atom_id res chain seq x y z
N ILE A 1 3.91 -14.32 -17.74
CA ILE A 1 5.23 -13.64 -17.79
C ILE A 1 5.12 -12.11 -17.69
N LYS A 2 4.11 -11.43 -18.28
CA LYS A 2 3.97 -9.95 -18.21
C LYS A 2 3.74 -9.34 -16.81
N CYS A 3 3.06 -10.03 -15.88
CA CYS A 3 2.81 -9.47 -14.53
C CYS A 3 4.07 -9.37 -13.64
N ALA A 4 5.08 -10.21 -13.86
CA ALA A 4 6.30 -10.23 -13.04
C ALA A 4 7.19 -8.99 -13.28
N ASN A 5 7.21 -8.46 -14.51
CA ASN A 5 8.02 -7.29 -14.86
C ASN A 5 7.42 -5.96 -14.34
N ILE A 6 6.09 -5.87 -14.23
CA ILE A 6 5.43 -4.68 -13.67
C ILE A 6 5.76 -4.56 -12.17
N LEU A 7 5.78 -5.68 -11.46
CA LEU A 7 6.10 -5.77 -10.03
C LEU A 7 7.56 -5.43 -9.70
N ALA A 8 8.50 -5.83 -10.56
CA ALA A 8 9.91 -5.46 -10.44
C ALA A 8 10.13 -3.96 -10.73
N PHE A 9 9.46 -3.43 -11.76
CA PHE A 9 9.46 -1.99 -12.08
C PHE A 9 8.86 -1.16 -10.94
N PHE A 10 7.80 -1.68 -10.32
CA PHE A 10 7.09 -1.12 -9.20
C PHE A 10 7.96 -0.99 -7.93
N ALA A 11 8.70 -2.05 -7.60
CA ALA A 11 9.62 -2.06 -6.47
C ALA A 11 10.73 -1.01 -6.62
N ILE A 12 11.28 -0.85 -7.82
CA ILE A 12 12.41 0.08 -8.04
C ILE A 12 11.94 1.55 -8.05
N GLN A 13 10.80 1.85 -8.68
CA GLN A 13 10.33 3.24 -8.83
C GLN A 13 9.71 3.82 -7.55
N VAL A 14 8.92 3.03 -6.82
CA VAL A 14 8.20 3.53 -5.63
C VAL A 14 8.98 3.32 -4.35
N LEU A 15 9.63 2.17 -4.18
CA LEU A 15 10.42 1.93 -2.97
C LEU A 15 11.76 2.66 -3.05
N GLY A 16 12.33 2.87 -4.23
CA GLY A 16 13.61 3.53 -4.40
C GLY A 16 14.68 2.91 -3.48
N LYS A 17 15.20 3.69 -2.53
CA LYS A 17 16.18 3.22 -1.53
C LYS A 17 15.66 2.15 -0.56
N TYR A 18 14.35 1.96 -0.48
CA TYR A 18 13.67 1.01 0.41
C TYR A 18 13.40 -0.36 -0.23
N GLU A 19 13.86 -0.57 -1.46
CA GLU A 19 13.68 -1.82 -2.21
C GLU A 19 14.15 -3.06 -1.42
N ASN A 20 15.22 -2.91 -0.62
CA ASN A 20 15.78 -4.00 0.18
C ASN A 20 14.78 -4.55 1.21
N TYR A 21 13.91 -3.71 1.80
CA TYR A 21 12.89 -4.21 2.73
C TYR A 21 11.91 -5.12 2.00
N TYR A 22 11.44 -4.74 0.82
CA TYR A 22 10.53 -5.59 0.04
C TYR A 22 11.20 -6.89 -0.41
N LYS A 23 12.45 -6.82 -0.89
CA LYS A 23 13.23 -8.01 -1.29
C LYS A 23 13.39 -8.98 -0.11
N ASN A 24 13.80 -8.48 1.04
CA ASN A 24 13.97 -9.31 2.23
C ASN A 24 12.64 -9.89 2.72
N GLY A 25 11.56 -9.11 2.66
CA GLY A 25 10.20 -9.60 2.94
C GLY A 25 9.82 -10.76 2.02
N LYS A 26 10.08 -10.65 0.72
CA LYS A 26 9.85 -11.74 -0.26
C LYS A 26 10.70 -12.97 0.02
N ILE A 27 11.96 -12.80 0.42
CA ILE A 27 12.84 -13.92 0.80
C ILE A 27 12.25 -14.64 2.02
N CYS A 28 11.95 -13.90 3.11
CA CYS A 28 11.34 -14.46 4.30
C CYS A 28 10.02 -15.18 3.99
N GLU A 29 9.13 -14.56 3.20
CA GLU A 29 7.86 -15.16 2.78
C GLU A 29 8.08 -16.47 2.02
N SER A 30 9.07 -16.53 1.12
CA SER A 30 9.38 -17.74 0.33
C SER A 30 9.95 -18.90 1.16
N GLN A 31 10.52 -18.60 2.32
CA GLN A 31 11.05 -19.57 3.27
C GLN A 31 10.07 -19.81 4.44
N SER A 32 8.84 -19.31 4.33
CA SER A 32 7.81 -19.39 5.38
C SER A 32 8.22 -18.76 6.71
N TYR A 33 9.12 -17.78 6.71
CA TYR A 33 9.45 -16.97 7.89
C TYR A 33 8.50 -15.79 8.02
N GLY A 34 7.34 -16.03 8.62
CA GLY A 34 6.23 -15.09 8.69
C GLY A 34 6.53 -13.82 9.49
N ILE A 35 7.13 -13.92 10.67
CA ILE A 35 7.50 -12.75 11.50
C ILE A 35 8.48 -11.84 10.74
N GLY A 36 9.46 -12.45 10.08
CA GLY A 36 10.43 -11.73 9.25
C GLY A 36 9.75 -11.05 8.06
N ALA A 37 8.93 -11.79 7.32
CA ALA A 37 8.21 -11.27 6.16
C ALA A 37 7.32 -10.07 6.54
N PHE A 38 6.54 -10.21 7.61
CA PHE A 38 5.67 -9.16 8.12
C PHE A 38 6.45 -7.92 8.52
N SER A 39 7.54 -8.09 9.27
CA SER A 39 8.38 -6.97 9.75
C SER A 39 8.97 -6.17 8.60
N TYR A 40 9.46 -6.87 7.57
CA TYR A 40 10.02 -6.24 6.37
C TYR A 40 8.98 -5.50 5.54
N TYR A 41 7.81 -6.10 5.29
CA TYR A 41 6.74 -5.41 4.55
C TYR A 41 6.18 -4.23 5.33
N ARG A 42 5.98 -4.37 6.64
CA ARG A 42 5.59 -3.26 7.51
C ARG A 42 6.54 -2.08 7.34
N ARG A 43 7.85 -2.32 7.42
CA ARG A 43 8.84 -1.26 7.25
C ARG A 43 8.78 -0.65 5.85
N ALA A 44 8.68 -1.46 4.79
CA ALA A 44 8.53 -0.95 3.43
C ALA A 44 7.32 -0.03 3.29
N ILE A 45 6.17 -0.41 3.87
CA ILE A 45 4.93 0.38 3.84
C ILE A 45 5.07 1.68 4.64
N GLU A 46 5.67 1.63 5.83
CA GLU A 46 5.93 2.81 6.67
C GLU A 46 6.71 3.89 5.92
N GLU A 47 7.65 3.50 5.06
CA GLU A 47 8.48 4.45 4.30
C GLU A 47 7.76 5.06 3.09
N ILE A 48 6.76 4.37 2.51
CA ILE A 48 6.06 4.85 1.30
C ILE A 48 4.65 5.38 1.57
N ILE A 49 4.15 5.26 2.80
CA ILE A 49 2.72 5.54 3.08
C ILE A 49 2.33 6.98 2.73
N ASP A 50 3.18 7.97 3.04
CA ASP A 50 2.85 9.37 2.77
C ASP A 50 2.67 9.61 1.27
N TYR A 51 3.61 9.11 0.47
CA TYR A 51 3.52 9.16 -0.98
C TYR A 51 2.28 8.44 -1.53
N MET A 52 1.95 7.27 -0.97
CA MET A 52 0.74 6.55 -1.34
C MET A 52 -0.52 7.37 -1.07
N LEU A 53 -0.65 7.93 0.14
CA LEU A 53 -1.84 8.71 0.52
C LEU A 53 -1.97 9.99 -0.30
N ASP A 54 -0.88 10.70 -0.56
CA ASP A 54 -0.89 11.89 -1.43
C ASP A 54 -1.36 11.52 -2.85
N SER A 55 -0.85 10.41 -3.40
CA SER A 55 -1.20 9.94 -4.75
C SER A 55 -2.67 9.52 -4.88
N ILE A 56 -3.32 9.05 -3.80
CA ILE A 56 -4.75 8.72 -3.81
C ILE A 56 -5.60 9.96 -4.10
N SER A 57 -5.18 11.14 -3.63
CA SER A 57 -5.93 12.39 -3.84
C SER A 57 -6.03 12.75 -5.33
N GLU A 58 -5.12 12.27 -6.17
CA GLU A 58 -5.15 12.49 -7.62
C GLU A 58 -6.17 11.64 -8.36
N LEU A 59 -6.71 10.60 -7.71
CA LEU A 59 -7.82 9.80 -8.25
C LEU A 59 -9.20 10.37 -7.89
N MET A 60 -9.24 11.50 -7.18
CA MET A 60 -10.47 12.09 -6.66
C MET A 60 -10.76 13.44 -7.31
N GLU A 61 -12.03 13.82 -7.34
CA GLU A 61 -12.51 15.08 -7.93
C GLU A 61 -13.54 15.76 -7.01
N GLY A 62 -13.77 17.06 -7.25
CA GLY A 62 -14.79 17.85 -6.57
C GLY A 62 -14.68 17.86 -5.03
N GLU A 63 -15.84 17.81 -4.36
CA GLU A 63 -15.94 17.88 -2.90
C GLU A 63 -15.20 16.72 -2.21
N ASN A 64 -15.15 15.54 -2.82
CA ASN A 64 -14.47 14.38 -2.27
C ASN A 64 -12.95 14.60 -2.22
N LYS A 65 -12.36 15.23 -3.24
CA LYS A 65 -10.93 15.61 -3.24
C LYS A 65 -10.63 16.60 -2.11
N GLU A 66 -11.49 17.60 -1.92
CA GLU A 66 -11.31 18.60 -0.87
C GLU A 66 -11.44 18.02 0.55
N LYS A 67 -12.40 17.12 0.77
CA LYS A 67 -12.52 16.36 2.04
C LYS A 67 -11.26 15.53 2.30
N TYR A 68 -10.76 14.84 1.29
CA TYR A 68 -9.55 14.02 1.41
C TYR A 68 -8.31 14.86 1.71
N LYS A 69 -8.11 15.98 1.00
CA LYS A 69 -6.99 16.91 1.26
C LYS A 69 -7.01 17.45 2.69
N LYS A 70 -8.17 17.82 3.22
CA LYS A 70 -8.31 18.23 4.63
C LYS A 70 -7.92 17.11 5.61
N ALA A 71 -8.21 15.85 5.27
CA ALA A 71 -7.76 14.71 6.07
C ALA A 71 -6.24 14.50 5.96
N LEU A 72 -5.63 14.69 4.79
CA LEU A 72 -4.17 14.64 4.61
C LEU A 72 -3.42 15.67 5.47
N GLU A 73 -3.98 16.85 5.71
CA GLU A 73 -3.38 17.81 6.64
C GLU A 73 -3.29 17.28 8.07
N LYS A 74 -4.24 16.43 8.49
CA LYS A 74 -4.18 15.73 9.79
C LYS A 74 -3.19 14.56 9.75
N VAL A 75 -3.10 13.84 8.63
CA VAL A 75 -2.13 12.74 8.42
C VAL A 75 -0.70 13.22 8.64
N LYS A 76 -0.36 14.41 8.14
CA LYS A 76 0.98 15.03 8.31
C LYS A 76 1.36 15.32 9.77
N GLN A 77 0.40 15.36 10.68
CA GLN A 77 0.63 15.64 12.10
C GLN A 77 1.00 14.40 12.92
N THR A 78 0.92 13.20 12.34
CA THR A 78 1.25 11.95 13.03
C THR A 78 2.38 11.20 12.32
N LYS A 79 3.21 10.51 13.10
CA LYS A 79 4.24 9.59 12.58
C LYS A 79 3.77 8.13 12.54
N ASN A 80 2.64 7.83 13.17
CA ASN A 80 2.13 6.46 13.27
C ASN A 80 1.37 6.07 12.00
N THR A 81 1.89 5.10 11.25
CA THR A 81 1.34 4.65 9.96
C THR A 81 -0.09 4.14 10.04
N SER A 82 -0.46 3.34 11.06
CA SER A 82 -1.86 2.90 11.17
C SER A 82 -2.77 4.11 11.40
N LYS A 83 -2.38 5.05 12.26
CA LYS A 83 -3.16 6.28 12.50
C LYS A 83 -3.29 7.14 11.24
N LYS A 84 -2.24 7.22 10.42
CA LYS A 84 -2.29 7.90 9.10
C LYS A 84 -3.40 7.30 8.23
N ILE A 85 -3.45 5.98 8.14
CA ILE A 85 -4.44 5.27 7.32
C ILE A 85 -5.86 5.42 7.88
N GLU A 86 -6.03 5.33 9.20
CA GLU A 86 -7.33 5.51 9.89
C GLU A 86 -7.98 6.87 9.56
N LEU A 87 -7.18 7.93 9.41
CA LEU A 87 -7.69 9.27 9.11
C LEU A 87 -8.33 9.41 7.72
N VAL A 88 -8.05 8.48 6.80
CA VAL A 88 -8.39 8.63 5.37
C VAL A 88 -9.12 7.44 4.78
N TYR A 89 -9.11 6.27 5.44
CA TYR A 89 -9.66 5.03 4.88
C TYR A 89 -11.16 5.12 4.51
N ASP A 90 -11.98 5.92 5.20
CA ASP A 90 -13.41 6.13 4.92
C ASP A 90 -13.66 7.12 3.77
N LEU A 91 -12.61 7.79 3.30
CA LEU A 91 -12.65 8.76 2.20
C LEU A 91 -12.05 8.19 0.92
N THR A 92 -11.83 6.87 0.85
CA THR A 92 -11.17 6.23 -0.28
C THR A 92 -12.03 6.21 -1.54
N PRO A 93 -11.45 6.44 -2.73
CA PRO A 93 -12.19 6.34 -3.99
C PRO A 93 -12.63 4.90 -4.27
N PRO A 94 -13.78 4.68 -4.96
CA PRO A 94 -14.31 3.34 -5.23
C PRO A 94 -13.34 2.39 -5.94
N VAL A 95 -12.42 2.91 -6.76
CA VAL A 95 -11.40 2.12 -7.46
C VAL A 95 -10.45 1.38 -6.50
N LEU A 96 -10.31 1.86 -5.27
CA LEU A 96 -9.53 1.20 -4.20
C LEU A 96 -10.36 0.27 -3.32
N ASN A 97 -11.68 0.20 -3.56
CA ASN A 97 -12.61 -0.60 -2.80
C ASN A 97 -13.31 -1.62 -3.70
N PRO A 98 -12.58 -2.63 -4.24
CA PRO A 98 -13.19 -3.64 -5.09
C PRO A 98 -14.23 -4.44 -4.28
N LYS A 99 -15.48 -4.44 -4.78
CA LYS A 99 -16.65 -4.98 -4.06
C LYS A 99 -16.83 -4.27 -2.71
N GLU A 100 -16.76 -5.01 -1.60
CA GLU A 100 -16.93 -4.49 -0.23
C GLU A 100 -15.60 -4.41 0.54
N PHE A 101 -14.47 -4.65 -0.12
CA PHE A 101 -13.16 -4.67 0.52
C PHE A 101 -12.48 -3.31 0.45
N ASN A 102 -12.39 -2.61 1.58
CA ASN A 102 -11.63 -1.38 1.68
C ASN A 102 -10.14 -1.68 1.84
N SER A 103 -9.35 -1.35 0.82
CA SER A 103 -7.92 -1.70 0.78
C SER A 103 -7.12 -0.96 1.86
N LEU A 104 -7.43 0.31 2.12
CA LEU A 104 -6.74 1.06 3.18
C LEU A 104 -7.13 0.54 4.56
N LYS A 105 -8.40 0.20 4.78
CA LYS A 105 -8.83 -0.45 6.02
C LYS A 105 -8.14 -1.79 6.25
N THR A 106 -7.98 -2.58 5.19
CA THR A 106 -7.23 -3.84 5.27
C THR A 106 -5.79 -3.60 5.71
N LEU A 107 -5.09 -2.60 5.16
CA LEU A 107 -3.75 -2.23 5.61
C LEU A 107 -3.75 -1.76 7.07
N HIS A 108 -4.71 -0.89 7.45
CA HIS A 108 -4.86 -0.42 8.83
C HIS A 108 -4.97 -1.58 9.81
N ASP A 109 -5.87 -2.54 9.55
CA ASP A 109 -6.17 -3.64 10.45
C ASP A 109 -4.94 -4.55 10.64
N LYS A 110 -4.13 -4.73 9.59
CA LYS A 110 -2.90 -5.52 9.67
C LYS A 110 -1.73 -4.78 10.32
N LEU A 111 -1.60 -3.47 10.09
CA LEU A 111 -0.49 -2.66 10.63
C LEU A 111 -0.72 -2.21 12.08
N SER A 112 -1.98 -2.00 12.47
CA SER A 112 -2.36 -1.72 13.86
C SER A 112 -2.15 -2.96 14.74
N GLY A 113 -2.32 -4.15 14.16
CA GLY A 113 -1.90 -5.41 14.76
C GLY A 113 -0.39 -5.48 14.95
N GLY A 114 0.04 -5.86 16.15
CA GLY A 114 1.41 -6.26 16.40
C GLY A 114 1.67 -7.72 15.97
N ILE A 115 2.92 -8.14 16.13
CA ILE A 115 3.33 -9.56 16.02
C ILE A 115 3.26 -10.29 17.36
N HIS A 116 3.10 -9.56 18.46
CA HIS A 116 3.11 -10.13 19.81
C HIS A 116 1.96 -11.13 19.99
N GLY A 117 2.30 -12.35 20.38
CA GLY A 117 1.33 -13.42 20.62
C GLY A 117 0.77 -14.09 19.36
N LYS A 118 1.27 -13.75 18.17
CA LYS A 118 0.94 -14.46 16.93
C LYS A 118 1.93 -15.58 16.65
N SER A 119 1.44 -16.67 16.04
CA SER A 119 2.31 -17.70 15.47
C SER A 119 3.05 -17.15 14.25
N ASP A 120 4.14 -17.81 13.86
CA ASP A 120 4.85 -17.44 12.64
C ASP A 120 3.95 -17.63 11.42
N GLU A 121 3.12 -18.67 11.40
CA GLU A 121 2.13 -18.93 10.35
C GLU A 121 1.08 -17.81 10.24
N ASP A 122 0.61 -17.27 11.36
CA ASP A 122 -0.33 -16.15 11.35
C ASP A 122 0.35 -14.87 10.86
N CYS A 123 1.60 -14.63 11.25
CA CYS A 123 2.39 -13.54 10.70
C CYS A 123 2.64 -13.71 9.20
N LEU A 124 2.81 -14.93 8.69
CA LEU A 124 2.98 -15.20 7.27
C LEU A 124 1.71 -14.84 6.49
N LYS A 125 0.53 -15.21 6.99
CA LYS A 125 -0.75 -14.82 6.39
C LYS A 125 -0.92 -13.31 6.36
N ASP A 126 -0.63 -12.64 7.47
CA ASP A 126 -0.72 -11.18 7.56
C ASP A 126 0.30 -10.50 6.62
N ALA A 127 1.51 -11.04 6.50
CA ALA A 127 2.53 -10.56 5.57
C ALA A 127 2.07 -10.64 4.11
N GLN A 128 1.45 -11.75 3.72
CA GLN A 128 0.88 -11.92 2.39
C GLN A 128 -0.23 -10.90 2.11
N ILE A 129 -1.14 -10.71 3.07
CA ILE A 129 -2.21 -9.71 2.98
C ILE A 129 -1.63 -8.30 2.82
N LEU A 130 -0.62 -7.93 3.64
CA LEU A 130 0.06 -6.64 3.52
C LEU A 130 0.64 -6.46 2.11
N ARG A 131 1.43 -7.42 1.64
CA ARG A 131 2.05 -7.35 0.31
C ARG A 131 1.01 -7.19 -0.79
N GLU A 132 0.01 -8.05 -0.84
CA GLU A 132 -0.99 -8.07 -1.92
C GLU A 132 -1.85 -6.81 -1.91
N THR A 133 -2.28 -6.35 -0.74
CA THR A 133 -3.06 -5.13 -0.60
C THR A 133 -2.25 -3.90 -1.03
N THR A 134 -0.99 -3.80 -0.59
CA THR A 134 -0.10 -2.72 -1.00
C THR A 134 0.12 -2.70 -2.51
N LEU A 135 0.39 -3.85 -3.13
CA LEU A 135 0.55 -3.95 -4.58
C LEU A 135 -0.72 -3.56 -5.34
N PHE A 136 -1.89 -3.96 -4.84
CA PHE A 136 -3.17 -3.57 -5.41
C PHE A 136 -3.35 -2.06 -5.39
N VAL A 137 -3.18 -1.42 -4.22
CA VAL A 137 -3.34 0.04 -4.07
C VAL A 137 -2.41 0.74 -5.05
N ILE A 138 -1.15 0.34 -5.09
CA ILE A 138 -0.20 1.13 -5.87
C ILE A 138 -0.36 0.91 -7.39
N LYS A 139 -0.79 -0.27 -7.81
CA LYS A 139 -1.23 -0.47 -9.18
C LYS A 139 -2.34 0.51 -9.57
N LYS A 140 -3.31 0.74 -8.67
CA LYS A 140 -4.42 1.67 -8.93
C LYS A 140 -4.00 3.14 -8.97
N ILE A 141 -3.07 3.57 -8.12
CA ILE A 141 -2.67 4.99 -8.05
C ILE A 141 -1.56 5.38 -9.04
N LEU A 142 -0.69 4.47 -9.47
CA LEU A 142 0.46 4.82 -10.32
C LEU A 142 0.47 4.13 -11.68
N ILE A 143 0.17 2.83 -11.72
CA ILE A 143 0.33 2.04 -12.95
C ILE A 143 -0.85 2.29 -13.89
N GLU A 144 -2.07 2.11 -13.42
CA GLU A 144 -3.26 2.26 -14.27
C GLU A 144 -3.43 3.68 -14.84
N PRO A 145 -3.20 4.78 -14.09
CA PRO A 145 -3.23 6.12 -14.66
C PRO A 145 -2.18 6.33 -15.76
N LYS A 146 -0.96 5.82 -15.56
CA LYS A 146 0.12 5.91 -16.55
C LYS A 146 -0.20 5.10 -17.81
N GLU A 147 -0.67 3.87 -17.67
CA GLU A 147 -1.08 3.03 -18.80
C GLU A 147 -2.19 3.68 -19.63
N LYS A 148 -3.16 4.33 -18.98
CA LYS A 148 -4.21 5.10 -19.67
C LYS A 148 -3.64 6.28 -20.45
N MET A 149 -2.76 7.07 -19.82
CA MET A 149 -2.12 8.21 -20.49
C MET A 149 -1.25 7.78 -21.68
N ASP A 150 -0.44 6.73 -21.51
CA ASP A 150 0.41 6.19 -22.57
C ASP A 150 -0.41 5.64 -23.74
N PHE A 151 -1.59 5.07 -23.47
CA PHE A 151 -2.52 4.63 -24.50
C PHE A 151 -3.13 5.82 -25.24
N THR A 152 -3.61 6.85 -24.52
CA THR A 152 -4.17 8.07 -25.11
C THR A 152 -3.14 8.80 -25.98
N ASN A 153 -1.88 8.91 -25.55
CA ASN A 153 -0.83 9.59 -26.32
C ASN A 153 -0.41 8.86 -27.62
N LYS A 154 -0.77 7.58 -27.76
CA LYS A 154 -0.45 6.75 -28.93
C LYS A 154 -1.59 6.69 -29.96
N MET A 155 -2.75 7.24 -29.62
CA MET A 155 -3.92 7.37 -30.50
C MET A 155 -3.98 8.78 -31.07
#